data_AF-A0A8T3QZJ1-F1
#
_entry.id   AF-A0A8T3QZJ1-F1
#
_cell.length_a   1.000
_cell.length_b   1.000
_cell.length_c   1.000
_cell.angle_alpha   90.00
_cell.angle_beta   90.00
_cell.angle_gamma   90.00
#
_symmetry.space_group_name_H-M   'P 1'
#
loop_
_entity.id
_entity.type
_entity.pdbx_description
1 polymer ?
#
loop_
_entity_poly.entity_id
_entity_poly.type
_entity_poly.pdbx_seq_one_letter_code
_entity_poly.pdbx_strand_id
1 'polypeptide(L)'
;MALVMVSAMGVIMLVSMWGMFKNKRLNVFLLGAFAVGFLAVLTLGRSETFVGDDQFLRSMIPHHSRAILVCQESTLTDPEII
;
A
#
# COMPACT_ATOMS: atom_id res chain seq x y z
N MET A 1 -3.11 0.15 -0.83
CA MET A 1 -1.70 0.41 -1.20
C MET A 1 -1.50 1.66 -2.06
N ALA A 2 -2.29 1.91 -3.11
CA ALA A 2 -2.11 3.07 -4.00
C ALA A 2 -1.97 4.42 -3.26
N LEU A 3 -2.85 4.70 -2.30
CA LEU A 3 -2.82 5.95 -1.52
C LEU A 3 -1.55 6.12 -0.66
N VAL A 4 -1.04 5.03 -0.07
CA VAL A 4 0.23 5.04 0.71
C VAL A 4 1.39 5.37 -0.23
N MET A 5 1.42 4.78 -1.41
CA MET A 5 2.45 5.04 -2.41
C MET A 5 2.41 6.50 -2.91
N VAL A 6 1.23 6.99 -3.28
CA VAL A 6 1.07 8.37 -3.78
C VAL A 6 1.46 9.40 -2.72
N SER A 7 1.02 9.21 -1.47
CA SER A 7 1.36 10.13 -0.39
C SER A 7 2.85 10.11 -0.05
N ALA A 8 3.49 8.95 0.02
CA ALA A 8 4.93 8.85 0.22
C ALA A 8 5.72 9.50 -0.93
N MET A 9 5.37 9.18 -2.17
CA MET A 9 6.07 9.69 -3.35
C MET A 9 5.87 11.20 -3.52
N GLY A 10 4.69 11.72 -3.18
CA GLY A 10 4.41 13.16 -3.17
C GLY A 10 5.34 13.94 -2.24
N VAL A 11 5.61 13.42 -1.04
CA VAL A 11 6.61 14.01 -0.13
C VAL A 11 8.00 13.98 -0.75
N ILE A 12 8.43 12.82 -1.27
CA ILE A 12 9.77 12.65 -1.86
C ILE A 12 9.97 13.63 -3.03
N MET A 13 8.99 13.76 -3.92
CA MET A 13 9.07 14.66 -5.07
C MET A 13 9.17 16.12 -4.66
N LEU A 14 8.34 16.56 -3.70
CA LEU A 14 8.36 17.94 -3.20
C LEU A 14 9.69 18.29 -2.55
N VAL A 15 10.24 17.41 -1.71
CA VAL A 15 11.52 17.63 -1.02
C VAL A 15 12.69 17.59 -2.01
N SER A 16 12.71 16.61 -2.91
CA SER A 16 13.82 16.41 -3.86
C SER A 16 13.88 17.51 -4.93
N MET A 17 12.72 18.06 -5.32
CA MET A 17 12.61 19.06 -6.39
C MET A 17 12.17 20.43 -5.86
N TRP A 18 12.52 20.77 -4.62
CA TRP A 18 12.03 21.98 -3.94
C TRP A 18 12.28 23.28 -4.73
N GLY A 19 13.42 23.38 -5.43
CA GLY A 19 13.79 24.54 -6.23
C GLY A 19 12.99 24.72 -7.52
N MET A 20 12.33 23.68 -8.03
CA MET A 20 11.54 23.72 -9.26
C MET A 20 10.17 24.39 -9.03
N PHE A 21 9.60 24.20 -7.84
CA PHE A 21 8.26 24.69 -7.51
C PHE A 21 8.32 26.11 -6.93
N LYS A 22 8.02 27.12 -7.75
CA LYS A 22 8.16 28.55 -7.39
C LYS A 22 7.27 29.00 -6.21
N ASN A 23 6.11 28.38 -6.01
CA ASN A 23 5.15 28.81 -4.99
C ASN A 23 5.38 28.13 -3.64
N LYS A 24 6.24 28.74 -2.81
CA LYS A 24 6.64 28.18 -1.50
C LYS A 24 5.46 27.89 -0.56
N ARG A 25 4.41 28.72 -0.56
CA ARG A 25 3.23 28.51 0.31
C ARG A 25 2.49 27.22 -0.06
N LEU A 26 2.29 27.02 -1.36
CA LEU A 26 1.63 25.81 -1.88
C LEU A 26 2.49 24.57 -1.62
N ASN A 27 3.81 24.66 -1.77
CA ASN A 27 4.71 23.53 -1.53
C ASN A 27 4.65 23.07 -0.07
N VAL A 28 4.69 24.00 0.88
CA VAL A 28 4.60 23.68 2.32
C VAL A 28 3.23 23.08 2.65
N PHE A 29 2.14 23.63 2.08
CA PHE A 29 0.81 23.07 2.25
C PHE A 29 0.71 21.63 1.72
N LEU A 30 1.18 21.39 0.49
CA LEU A 30 1.16 20.05 -0.12
C LEU A 30 2.05 19.07 0.63
N LEU A 31 3.22 19.50 1.10
CA LEU A 31 4.10 18.67 1.91
C LEU A 31 3.39 18.22 3.20
N GLY A 32 2.73 19.15 3.90
CA GLY A 32 1.93 18.84 5.08
C GLY A 32 0.77 17.89 4.75
N ALA A 33 0.02 18.15 3.68
CA ALA A 33 -1.09 17.32 3.25
C ALA A 33 -0.65 15.87 2.92
N PHE A 34 0.46 15.71 2.19
CA PHE A 34 0.98 14.38 1.87
C PHE A 34 1.54 13.66 3.10
N ALA A 35 2.23 14.36 4.01
CA ALA A 35 2.74 13.75 5.24
C ALA A 35 1.60 13.28 6.17
N VAL A 36 0.58 14.12 6.38
CA VAL A 36 -0.61 13.75 7.17
C VAL A 36 -1.39 12.64 6.49
N GLY A 37 -1.60 12.74 5.17
CA GLY A 37 -2.28 11.73 4.39
C GLY A 37 -1.57 10.38 4.42
N PHE A 38 -0.23 10.37 4.37
CA PHE A 38 0.57 9.15 4.48
C PHE A 38 0.34 8.47 5.83
N LEU A 39 0.46 9.20 6.93
CA LEU A 39 0.26 8.66 8.27
C LEU A 39 -1.16 8.13 8.44
N ALA A 40 -2.17 8.91 8.04
CA ALA A 40 -3.58 8.51 8.16
C ALA A 40 -3.90 7.23 7.36
N VAL A 41 -3.49 7.18 6.09
CA VAL A 41 -3.75 6.01 5.24
C VAL A 41 -2.95 4.80 5.71
N LEU A 42 -1.70 5.00 6.15
CA LEU A 42 -0.88 3.91 6.68
C LEU A 42 -1.51 3.32 7.95
N THR A 43 -1.97 4.16 8.88
CA THR A 43 -2.63 3.68 10.10
C THR A 43 -3.92 2.94 9.78
N LEU A 44 -4.78 3.52 8.92
CA LEU A 44 -6.06 2.92 8.54
C LEU A 44 -5.89 1.59 7.81
N GLY A 45 -4.89 1.50 6.94
CA GLY A 45 -4.56 0.27 6.23
C GLY A 45 -3.92 -0.78 7.15
N ARG A 46 -3.20 -0.38 8.20
CA ARG A 46 -2.64 -1.31 9.19
C ARG A 46 -3.70 -1.90 10.11
N SER A 47 -4.70 -1.10 10.48
CA SER A 47 -5.80 -1.54 11.33
C SER A 47 -6.94 -2.18 10.56
N GLU A 48 -6.86 -2.22 9.22
CA GLU A 48 -7.91 -2.73 8.34
C GLU A 48 -9.29 -2.14 8.71
N THR A 49 -9.33 -0.86 9.11
CA THR A 49 -10.47 -0.23 9.81
C THR A 49 -11.79 -0.29 9.03
N PHE A 50 -11.70 -0.34 7.70
CA PHE A 50 -12.87 -0.40 6.82
C PHE A 50 -13.16 -1.81 6.30
N VAL A 51 -12.44 -2.85 6.78
CA VAL A 51 -12.63 -4.24 6.38
C VAL A 51 -13.38 -4.97 7.49
N GLY A 52 -14.63 -5.33 7.23
CA GLY A 52 -15.44 -6.17 8.12
C GLY A 52 -15.38 -7.66 7.76
N ASP A 53 -16.03 -8.50 8.57
CA ASP A 53 -16.01 -9.96 8.44
C ASP A 53 -16.38 -10.48 7.04
N ASP A 54 -17.46 -9.97 6.44
CA ASP A 54 -17.90 -10.39 5.10
C ASP A 54 -16.85 -10.05 4.03
N GLN A 55 -16.26 -8.85 4.08
CA GLN A 55 -15.24 -8.40 3.14
C GLN A 55 -13.95 -9.20 3.32
N PHE A 56 -13.58 -9.48 4.57
CA PHE A 56 -12.46 -10.33 4.90
C PHE A 56 -12.64 -11.74 4.34
N LEU A 57 -13.79 -12.39 4.59
CA LEU A 57 -14.07 -13.74 4.09
C LEU A 57 -14.11 -13.78 2.55
N ARG A 58 -14.75 -12.79 1.91
CA ARG A 58 -14.80 -12.68 0.44
C ARG A 58 -13.41 -12.52 -0.18
N SER A 59 -12.48 -11.90 0.52
CA SER A 59 -11.10 -11.74 0.03
C SER A 59 -10.24 -12.97 0.35
N MET A 60 -10.30 -13.47 1.58
CA MET A 60 -9.39 -14.50 2.08
C MET A 60 -9.73 -15.91 1.60
N ILE A 61 -11.00 -16.26 1.47
CA ILE A 61 -11.39 -17.60 0.97
C ILE A 61 -10.82 -17.81 -0.44
N PRO A 62 -11.08 -16.94 -1.44
CA PRO A 62 -10.50 -17.12 -2.78
C PRO A 62 -8.98 -17.01 -2.80
N HIS A 63 -8.38 -16.13 -1.98
CA HIS A 63 -6.92 -15.98 -1.89
C HIS A 63 -6.26 -17.30 -1.44
N HIS A 64 -6.75 -17.92 -0.38
CA HIS A 64 -6.23 -19.19 0.11
C HIS A 64 -6.57 -20.36 -0.82
N SER A 65 -7.78 -20.42 -1.38
CA SER A 65 -8.12 -21.43 -2.38
C SER A 65 -7.20 -21.38 -3.60
N ARG A 66 -6.83 -20.18 -4.06
CA ARG A 66 -5.86 -20.01 -5.15
C ARG A 66 -4.47 -20.50 -4.76
N ALA A 67 -4.01 -20.22 -3.54
CA ALA A 67 -2.73 -20.73 -3.07
C ALA A 67 -2.70 -22.27 -3.06
N ILE A 68 -3.77 -22.90 -2.54
CA ILE A 68 -3.91 -24.37 -2.54
C ILE A 68 -3.90 -24.92 -3.97
N LEU A 69 -4.68 -24.33 -4.87
CA LEU A 69 -4.73 -24.76 -6.28
C LEU A 69 -3.34 -24.71 -6.92
N VAL A 70 -2.61 -23.59 -6.75
CA VAL A 70 -1.26 -23.43 -7.31
C VAL A 70 -0.29 -24.47 -6.72
N CYS A 71 -0.38 -24.77 -5.43
CA CYS A 71 0.42 -25.83 -4.82
C CYS A 71 0.07 -27.22 -5.40
N GLN A 72 -1.21 -27.52 -5.57
CA GLN A 72 -1.68 -28.81 -6.12
C GLN A 72 -1.26 -29.02 -7.57
N GLU A 73 -1.24 -27.95 -8.38
CA GLU A 73 -0.82 -27.99 -9.78
C GLU A 73 0.70 -27.81 -9.96
N SER A 74 1.44 -27.59 -8.88
CA SER A 74 2.88 -27.37 -8.97
C SER A 74 3.64 -28.65 -9.32
N THR A 75 4.64 -28.54 -10.19
CA THR A 75 5.56 -29.63 -10.57
C THR A 75 6.93 -29.47 -9.91
N LEU A 76 6.97 -28.87 -8.73
CA LEU A 76 8.20 -28.61 -8.00
C LEU A 76 8.87 -29.93 -7.59
N THR A 77 10.17 -30.04 -7.85
CA THR A 77 11.00 -31.22 -7.56
C THR A 77 12.19 -30.90 -6.64
N ASP A 78 12.29 -29.66 -6.17
CA ASP A 78 13.37 -29.19 -5.31
C ASP A 78 13.27 -29.80 -3.90
N PRO A 79 14.26 -30.62 -3.47
CA PRO A 79 14.22 -31.31 -2.19
C PRO A 79 14.33 -30.39 -0.96
N GLU A 80 14.70 -29.11 -1.12
CA GLU A 80 14.66 -28.14 -0.02
C GLU A 80 13.26 -27.54 0.22
N ILE A 81 12.33 -27.75 -0.73
CA ILE A 81 11.00 -27.13 -0.74
C ILE A 81 9.87 -28.14 -0.41
N ILE A 82 10.09 -29.44 -0.66
CA ILE A 82 9.09 -30.51 -0.52
C ILE A 82 9.04 -31.09 0.90
#